data_AF-A0A2T2W142-F1
#
_entry.id   AF-A0A2T2W142-F1
#
_cell.length_a   1.000
_cell.length_b   1.000
_cell.length_c   1.000
_cell.angle_alpha   90.00
_cell.angle_beta   90.00
_cell.angle_gamma   90.00
#
_symmetry.space_group_name_H-M   'P 1'
#
loop_
_entity.id
_entity.type
_entity.pdbx_description
1 polymer ?
#
loop_
_entity_poly.entity_id
_entity_poly.type
_entity_poly.pdbx_seq_one_letter_code
_entity_poly.pdbx_strand_id
1 'polypeptide(L)'
;MTTALKISTTELFTDIPPPLGEVVAEYRIAAGDAIAYPVAAGQHIQIIDVEGSQCSDFLAFGGDRQHDPLDATVTRTLTGLAVPQAGLPSKVFAQSMQPLVEVVQDTCSSHDSFLLACTARYYEDSGYPGHPSCSDNFNRVLAPYGIAPRPGWPALNFFYNTSVDCHGAIGFEEPLSRPGDYVLLLAHQELLCASSACPDDIDPANGWHPTPIHVRIYAAGQTFARAIGRRVAADWPLRLTQDSAFTPSIRQLTDDLVEYNGFWVPRSFAHQGDQAEYWALRQRAALMDLSALRKFKVHGKDAFALLQYAFSRNLNKLASGQAAYGCLLNPHGGIVDDGIVFCFGPTRYRYVGNCDTDGDWLRKLAQQKAWSVTVEAVSDRLHNLALQGPLSRDMLKTLVPEVIDLGYFNFIEAQIRGISVLISRTGYTGELGYELFVHPQHGAALWEILLAAGQPLGMLPLGMKALDRARIEAGLLAMGYEFNDLTSPYQAGMGWAVAIKKPDFIGKAALEEIRRHPPRVAVGLVLEGPEVAAHGQSV
;
A
#
# COMPACT_ATOMS: atom_id res chain seq x y z
N MET A 1 -5.73 -38.90 18.28
CA MET A 1 -6.09 -37.69 19.06
C MET A 1 -4.81 -36.90 19.24
N THR A 2 -4.50 -36.05 18.27
CA THR A 2 -3.33 -35.17 18.27
C THR A 2 -3.55 -34.06 19.31
N THR A 3 -2.56 -33.84 20.17
CA THR A 3 -2.56 -32.91 21.30
C THR A 3 -2.41 -31.46 20.84
N ALA A 4 -3.40 -30.96 20.11
CA ALA A 4 -3.75 -29.55 20.19
C ALA A 4 -5.00 -29.46 21.05
N LEU A 5 -4.89 -28.86 22.22
CA LEU A 5 -6.05 -28.56 23.04
C LEU A 5 -6.96 -27.64 22.20
N LYS A 6 -8.20 -28.06 21.96
CA LYS A 6 -9.26 -27.11 21.64
C LYS A 6 -9.47 -26.31 22.92
N ILE A 7 -8.80 -25.17 23.02
CA ILE A 7 -8.79 -24.37 24.23
C ILE A 7 -10.12 -23.63 24.29
N SER A 8 -10.79 -23.71 25.45
CA SER A 8 -11.99 -22.95 25.76
C SER A 8 -11.70 -21.46 25.59
N THR A 9 -12.66 -20.67 25.12
CA THR A 9 -12.61 -19.20 24.90
C THR A 9 -12.31 -18.35 26.16
N THR A 10 -11.77 -18.96 27.21
CA THR A 10 -11.46 -18.42 28.53
C THR A 10 -9.95 -18.28 28.80
N GLU A 11 -9.06 -18.92 28.03
CA GLU A 11 -7.62 -18.65 28.15
C GLU A 11 -7.26 -17.40 27.35
N LEU A 12 -6.86 -16.34 28.06
CA LEU A 12 -6.41 -15.09 27.47
C LEU A 12 -4.94 -15.21 27.09
N PHE A 13 -4.64 -15.37 25.80
CA PHE A 13 -3.29 -15.25 25.27
C PHE A 13 -2.87 -13.78 25.26
N THR A 14 -1.80 -13.45 25.99
CA THR A 14 -1.26 -12.07 26.08
C THR A 14 -0.12 -11.80 25.10
N ASP A 15 0.37 -12.83 24.44
CA ASP A 15 1.50 -12.85 23.49
C ASP A 15 1.06 -12.66 22.02
N ILE A 16 -0.24 -12.57 21.75
CA ILE A 16 -0.81 -12.40 20.40
C ILE A 16 -1.85 -11.26 20.38
N PRO A 17 -2.21 -10.72 19.20
CA PRO A 17 -3.23 -9.69 19.10
C PRO A 17 -4.59 -10.13 19.66
N PRO A 18 -5.36 -9.18 20.23
CA PRO A 18 -6.72 -9.47 20.70
C PRO A 18 -7.59 -9.97 19.55
N PRO A 19 -8.61 -10.80 19.84
CA PRO A 19 -9.58 -11.23 18.84
C PRO A 19 -10.19 -10.06 18.06
N LEU A 20 -10.27 -10.21 16.74
CA LEU A 20 -10.90 -9.24 15.84
C LEU A 20 -12.44 -9.26 15.94
N GLY A 21 -12.99 -10.38 16.42
CA GLY A 21 -14.42 -10.63 16.53
C GLY A 21 -14.71 -11.85 17.40
N GLU A 22 -15.91 -12.43 17.26
CA GLU A 22 -16.34 -13.62 17.99
C GLU A 22 -15.54 -14.85 17.55
N VAL A 23 -14.82 -15.45 18.50
CA VAL A 23 -13.98 -16.64 18.30
C VAL A 23 -14.78 -17.91 18.58
N VAL A 24 -14.72 -18.88 17.67
CA VAL A 24 -15.39 -20.19 17.82
C VAL A 24 -14.42 -21.34 18.09
N ALA A 25 -13.14 -21.16 17.73
CA ALA A 25 -12.07 -22.09 18.04
C ALA A 25 -10.72 -21.37 17.97
N GLU A 26 -9.77 -21.80 18.77
CA GLU A 26 -8.38 -21.36 18.70
C GLU A 26 -7.43 -22.49 19.07
N TYR A 27 -6.23 -22.45 18.47
CA TYR A 27 -5.23 -23.50 18.55
C TYR A 27 -3.83 -22.89 18.58
N ARG A 28 -3.04 -23.25 19.59
CA ARG A 28 -1.58 -23.03 19.61
C ARG A 28 -0.91 -24.26 19.02
N ILE A 29 -0.15 -24.08 17.93
CA ILE A 29 0.57 -25.17 17.26
C ILE A 29 2.04 -25.02 17.64
N ALA A 30 2.61 -26.03 18.29
CA ALA A 30 4.01 -26.02 18.70
C ALA A 30 4.94 -26.01 17.47
N ALA A 31 6.14 -25.47 17.65
CA ALA A 31 7.19 -25.49 16.64
C ALA A 31 7.40 -26.92 16.10
N GLY A 32 7.41 -27.05 14.76
CA GLY A 32 7.57 -28.34 14.10
C GLY A 32 6.40 -29.32 14.23
N ASP A 33 5.21 -28.85 14.63
CA ASP A 33 3.97 -29.62 14.65
C ASP A 33 2.91 -29.04 13.70
N ALA A 34 1.85 -29.80 13.46
CA ALA A 34 0.71 -29.38 12.65
C ALA A 34 -0.60 -29.81 13.29
N ILE A 35 -1.70 -29.24 12.80
CA ILE A 35 -3.07 -29.71 13.08
C ILE A 35 -3.90 -29.69 11.81
N ALA A 36 -4.96 -30.50 11.81
CA ALA A 36 -6.05 -30.38 10.85
C ALA A 36 -7.34 -30.01 11.60
N TYR A 37 -8.14 -29.12 11.01
CA TYR A 37 -9.33 -28.56 11.65
C TYR A 37 -10.41 -28.22 10.62
N PRO A 38 -11.69 -28.51 10.91
CA PRO A 38 -12.80 -28.14 10.05
C PRO A 38 -13.12 -26.64 10.17
N VAL A 39 -13.51 -26.03 9.05
CA VAL A 39 -13.93 -24.62 8.96
C VAL A 39 -15.21 -24.54 8.13
N ALA A 40 -16.25 -23.93 8.69
CA ALA A 40 -17.52 -23.77 8.00
C ALA A 40 -17.49 -22.61 7.00
N ALA A 41 -18.36 -22.65 6.00
CA ALA A 41 -18.52 -21.58 5.03
C ALA A 41 -18.84 -20.25 5.73
N GLY A 42 -18.16 -19.17 5.33
CA GLY A 42 -18.32 -17.85 5.91
C GLY A 42 -17.53 -17.59 7.20
N GLN A 43 -16.89 -18.61 7.80
CA GLN A 43 -15.96 -18.41 8.91
C GLN A 43 -14.64 -17.79 8.42
N HIS A 44 -13.93 -17.14 9.35
CA HIS A 44 -12.60 -16.62 9.06
C HIS A 44 -11.52 -17.39 9.82
N ILE A 45 -10.38 -17.61 9.17
CA ILE A 45 -9.20 -18.29 9.70
C ILE A 45 -8.12 -17.23 9.86
N GLN A 46 -7.64 -17.01 11.07
CA GLN A 46 -6.49 -16.15 11.33
C GLN A 46 -5.30 -17.02 11.70
N ILE A 47 -4.24 -16.95 10.91
CA ILE A 47 -2.96 -17.61 11.18
C ILE A 47 -1.99 -16.53 11.64
N ILE A 48 -1.46 -16.67 12.85
CA ILE A 48 -0.67 -15.66 13.55
C ILE A 48 0.72 -16.22 13.83
N ASP A 49 1.75 -15.47 13.43
CA ASP A 49 3.12 -15.66 13.90
C ASP A 49 3.23 -15.07 15.33
N VAL A 50 3.59 -15.90 16.30
CA VAL A 50 3.54 -15.55 17.73
C VAL A 50 4.74 -14.74 18.13
N GLU A 51 5.94 -15.21 17.75
CA GLU A 51 7.21 -14.66 18.20
C GLU A 51 7.92 -13.86 17.09
N GLY A 52 7.36 -13.83 15.87
CA GLY A 52 8.03 -13.31 14.70
C GLY A 52 8.94 -14.34 14.07
N SER A 53 9.32 -14.07 12.84
CA SER A 53 10.18 -14.92 12.03
C SER A 53 9.72 -16.38 11.84
N GLN A 54 8.50 -16.77 12.23
CA GLN A 54 8.00 -18.14 12.08
C GLN A 54 7.13 -18.27 10.85
N CYS A 55 7.47 -19.21 9.98
CA CYS A 55 6.66 -19.54 8.84
C CYS A 55 5.57 -20.56 9.14
N SER A 56 4.46 -20.44 8.40
CA SER A 56 3.34 -21.39 8.48
C SER A 56 2.95 -21.90 7.10
N ASP A 57 3.03 -23.20 6.90
CA ASP A 57 2.43 -23.85 5.74
C ASP A 57 0.94 -24.02 5.96
N PHE A 58 0.13 -23.75 4.94
CA PHE A 58 -1.32 -23.85 4.99
C PHE A 58 -1.89 -24.68 3.84
N LEU A 59 -2.81 -25.59 4.18
CA LEU A 59 -3.60 -26.40 3.27
C LEU A 59 -5.09 -26.18 3.51
N ALA A 60 -5.87 -26.24 2.44
CA ALA A 60 -7.33 -26.26 2.49
C ALA A 60 -7.87 -27.27 1.47
N PHE A 61 -8.94 -27.96 1.83
CA PHE A 61 -9.62 -28.96 1.01
C PHE A 61 -11.11 -28.65 1.00
N GLY A 62 -11.72 -28.55 -0.20
CA GLY A 62 -13.13 -28.17 -0.36
C GLY A 62 -14.11 -29.34 -0.51
N GLY A 63 -15.31 -29.21 0.09
CA GLY A 63 -16.47 -30.09 -0.14
C GLY A 63 -16.32 -31.53 0.38
N ASP A 64 -17.17 -32.46 -0.08
CA ASP A 64 -17.17 -33.91 0.25
C ASP A 64 -15.90 -34.67 -0.19
N ARG A 65 -14.82 -33.97 -0.59
CA ARG A 65 -13.68 -34.54 -1.32
C ARG A 65 -12.38 -34.39 -0.53
N GLN A 66 -11.90 -35.51 -0.02
CA GLN A 66 -10.51 -35.73 0.43
C GLN A 66 -9.43 -35.48 -0.65
N HIS A 67 -9.80 -34.98 -1.85
CA HIS A 67 -8.98 -35.06 -3.07
C HIS A 67 -8.87 -33.76 -3.86
N ASP A 68 -9.48 -32.65 -3.43
CA ASP A 68 -9.38 -31.37 -4.14
C ASP A 68 -8.67 -30.32 -3.27
N PRO A 69 -7.33 -30.42 -3.12
CA PRO A 69 -6.56 -29.51 -2.31
C PRO A 69 -6.46 -28.14 -2.99
N LEU A 70 -6.13 -27.14 -2.17
CA LEU A 70 -5.53 -25.89 -2.58
C LEU A 70 -4.40 -26.15 -3.59
N ASP A 71 -4.39 -25.35 -4.66
CA ASP A 71 -3.38 -25.42 -5.70
C ASP A 71 -2.85 -24.01 -6.00
N ALA A 72 -1.60 -23.78 -5.62
CA ALA A 72 -0.95 -22.49 -5.83
C ALA A 72 -0.72 -22.18 -7.31
N THR A 73 -0.52 -23.18 -8.17
CA THR A 73 -0.36 -22.99 -9.62
C THR A 73 -1.68 -22.52 -10.24
N VAL A 74 -2.79 -23.16 -9.90
CA VAL A 74 -4.12 -22.70 -10.32
C VAL A 74 -4.39 -21.30 -9.79
N THR A 75 -4.05 -21.05 -8.53
CA THR A 75 -4.24 -19.74 -7.91
C THR A 75 -3.48 -18.65 -8.67
N ARG A 76 -2.18 -18.80 -8.92
CA ARG A 76 -1.39 -17.83 -9.71
C ARG A 76 -1.92 -17.67 -11.13
N THR A 77 -2.40 -18.76 -11.75
CA THR A 77 -2.98 -18.72 -13.10
C THR A 77 -4.24 -17.86 -13.15
N LEU A 78 -5.10 -17.95 -12.13
CA LEU A 78 -6.37 -17.22 -12.10
C LEU A 78 -6.24 -15.80 -11.56
N THR A 79 -5.32 -15.56 -10.63
CA THR A 79 -5.11 -14.22 -10.05
C THR A 79 -4.14 -13.36 -10.84
N GLY A 80 -3.25 -13.97 -11.62
CA GLY A 80 -2.15 -13.28 -12.29
C GLY A 80 -1.10 -12.71 -11.33
N LEU A 81 -1.09 -13.12 -10.06
CA LEU A 81 -0.13 -12.71 -9.05
C LEU A 81 0.64 -13.90 -8.51
N ALA A 82 1.91 -13.67 -8.17
CA ALA A 82 2.76 -14.63 -7.47
C ALA A 82 2.18 -15.06 -6.12
N VAL A 83 1.59 -14.12 -5.38
CA VAL A 83 0.97 -14.36 -4.07
C VAL A 83 -0.39 -13.64 -4.06
N PRO A 84 -1.48 -14.31 -3.63
CA PRO A 84 -2.78 -13.68 -3.44
C PRO A 84 -2.70 -12.53 -2.43
N GLN A 85 -3.39 -11.43 -2.71
CA GLN A 85 -3.39 -10.24 -1.85
C GLN A 85 -4.81 -9.74 -1.62
N ALA A 86 -5.06 -9.11 -0.46
CA ALA A 86 -6.35 -8.49 -0.19
C ALA A 86 -6.72 -7.49 -1.31
N GLY A 87 -7.95 -7.57 -1.82
CA GLY A 87 -8.39 -6.80 -2.99
C GLY A 87 -9.12 -7.68 -4.01
N LEU A 88 -8.97 -7.38 -5.30
CA LEU A 88 -9.50 -8.24 -6.37
C LEU A 88 -8.82 -9.62 -6.49
N PRO A 89 -7.48 -9.74 -6.41
CA PRO A 89 -6.78 -11.01 -6.57
C PRO A 89 -6.60 -11.76 -5.23
N SER A 90 -7.64 -11.75 -4.40
CA SER A 90 -7.61 -12.23 -3.01
C SER A 90 -7.90 -13.72 -2.85
N LYS A 91 -8.49 -14.35 -3.86
CA LYS A 91 -8.96 -15.74 -3.78
C LYS A 91 -7.83 -16.73 -4.00
N VAL A 92 -7.91 -17.81 -3.24
CA VAL A 92 -7.06 -18.99 -3.35
C VAL A 92 -7.93 -20.15 -3.82
N PHE A 93 -7.45 -20.90 -4.81
CA PHE A 93 -8.24 -21.86 -5.56
C PHE A 93 -7.77 -23.29 -5.35
N ALA A 94 -8.71 -24.23 -5.46
CA ALA A 94 -8.44 -25.65 -5.54
C ALA A 94 -7.98 -26.06 -6.96
N GLN A 95 -7.55 -27.31 -7.13
CA GLN A 95 -7.27 -27.89 -8.45
C GLN A 95 -8.46 -27.82 -9.41
N SER A 96 -9.69 -27.93 -8.88
CA SER A 96 -10.93 -27.75 -9.62
C SER A 96 -11.25 -26.30 -10.04
N MET A 97 -10.35 -25.35 -9.77
CA MET A 97 -10.56 -23.91 -9.99
C MET A 97 -11.70 -23.30 -9.17
N GLN A 98 -12.19 -23.99 -8.14
CA GLN A 98 -13.15 -23.43 -7.20
C GLN A 98 -12.44 -22.64 -6.09
N PRO A 99 -12.97 -21.48 -5.67
CA PRO A 99 -12.39 -20.72 -4.58
C PRO A 99 -12.57 -21.46 -3.25
N LEU A 100 -11.48 -21.59 -2.50
CA LEU A 100 -11.47 -22.19 -1.16
C LEU A 100 -11.54 -21.10 -0.11
N VAL A 101 -10.53 -20.22 -0.12
CA VAL A 101 -10.40 -19.10 0.81
C VAL A 101 -10.13 -17.79 0.08
N GLU A 102 -10.41 -16.68 0.76
CA GLU A 102 -10.10 -15.33 0.31
C GLU A 102 -9.23 -14.62 1.36
N VAL A 103 -8.12 -14.00 0.96
CA VAL A 103 -7.29 -13.15 1.82
C VAL A 103 -8.04 -11.86 2.12
N VAL A 104 -8.43 -11.66 3.38
CA VAL A 104 -9.13 -10.48 3.86
C VAL A 104 -8.15 -9.48 4.46
N GLN A 105 -7.25 -9.93 5.33
CA GLN A 105 -6.17 -9.10 5.88
C GLN A 105 -4.85 -9.85 5.79
N ASP A 106 -3.78 -9.13 5.52
CA ASP A 106 -2.41 -9.67 5.56
C ASP A 106 -1.50 -8.59 6.12
N THR A 107 -0.90 -8.84 7.28
CA THR A 107 -0.06 -7.85 7.96
C THR A 107 1.43 -7.93 7.62
N CYS A 108 1.85 -8.97 6.89
CA CYS A 108 3.25 -9.25 6.57
C CYS A 108 3.58 -8.97 5.10
N SER A 109 2.67 -9.31 4.18
CA SER A 109 2.83 -9.11 2.72
C SER A 109 3.99 -9.86 2.07
N SER A 110 4.65 -10.76 2.80
CA SER A 110 5.72 -11.63 2.30
C SER A 110 5.36 -13.08 2.57
N HIS A 111 5.09 -13.83 1.50
CA HIS A 111 4.68 -15.23 1.54
C HIS A 111 5.27 -15.98 0.35
N ASP A 112 5.26 -17.30 0.41
CA ASP A 112 5.61 -18.17 -0.69
C ASP A 112 4.39 -18.97 -1.19
N SER A 113 4.21 -19.01 -2.51
CA SER A 113 3.25 -19.89 -3.17
C SER A 113 3.92 -20.75 -4.27
N PHE A 114 5.21 -20.60 -4.49
CA PHE A 114 5.96 -21.26 -5.56
C PHE A 114 6.36 -22.67 -5.16
N LEU A 115 6.85 -22.84 -3.94
CA LEU A 115 7.42 -24.10 -3.47
C LEU A 115 6.41 -24.94 -2.70
N LEU A 116 6.76 -26.21 -2.54
CA LEU A 116 6.05 -27.11 -1.66
C LEU A 116 6.36 -26.76 -0.21
N ALA A 117 5.48 -27.18 0.70
CA ALA A 117 5.85 -27.28 2.10
C ALA A 117 7.13 -28.13 2.25
N CYS A 118 7.97 -27.83 3.24
CA CYS A 118 9.25 -28.52 3.38
C CYS A 118 9.06 -30.06 3.45
N THR A 119 10.07 -30.78 2.95
CA THR A 119 9.98 -32.24 2.71
C THR A 119 11.15 -32.95 3.37
N ALA A 120 10.97 -34.22 3.76
CA ALA A 120 12.07 -35.05 4.23
C ALA A 120 13.24 -35.10 3.22
N ARG A 121 12.92 -35.11 1.92
CA ARG A 121 13.91 -35.14 0.83
C ARG A 121 14.82 -33.91 0.84
N TYR A 122 14.26 -32.72 1.08
CA TYR A 122 15.03 -31.48 1.21
C TYR A 122 16.09 -31.60 2.30
N TYR A 123 15.69 -32.06 3.49
CA TYR A 123 16.62 -32.21 4.62
C TYR A 123 17.65 -33.32 4.39
N GLU A 124 17.24 -34.46 3.82
CA GLU A 124 18.17 -35.54 3.46
C GLU A 124 19.28 -35.07 2.50
N ASP A 125 18.90 -34.35 1.44
CA ASP A 125 19.85 -33.84 0.44
C ASP A 125 20.75 -32.73 1.03
N SER A 126 20.25 -31.98 2.02
CA SER A 126 21.01 -30.99 2.79
C SER A 126 21.91 -31.62 3.88
N GLY A 127 21.86 -32.94 4.09
CA GLY A 127 22.71 -33.65 5.05
C GLY A 127 22.11 -33.85 6.45
N TYR A 128 20.79 -33.65 6.60
CA TYR A 128 20.04 -33.78 7.86
C TYR A 128 18.99 -34.91 7.76
N PRO A 129 19.40 -36.18 7.61
CA PRO A 129 18.46 -37.29 7.50
C PRO A 129 17.63 -37.46 8.79
N GLY A 130 16.32 -37.66 8.64
CA GLY A 130 15.38 -37.81 9.76
C GLY A 130 14.90 -36.50 10.39
N HIS A 131 15.31 -35.35 9.86
CA HIS A 131 14.77 -34.06 10.24
C HIS A 131 13.25 -34.02 9.99
N PRO A 132 12.42 -33.50 10.92
CA PRO A 132 10.98 -33.36 10.71
C PRO A 132 10.67 -32.42 9.55
N SER A 133 9.54 -32.66 8.86
CA SER A 133 9.09 -31.82 7.75
C SER A 133 7.61 -31.50 7.85
N CYS A 134 7.20 -30.34 7.32
CA CYS A 134 5.79 -29.95 7.23
C CYS A 134 4.99 -30.97 6.43
N SER A 135 5.57 -31.54 5.38
CA SER A 135 4.88 -32.56 4.58
C SER A 135 4.57 -33.82 5.38
N ASP A 136 5.50 -34.26 6.24
CA ASP A 136 5.26 -35.41 7.14
C ASP A 136 4.28 -35.06 8.27
N ASN A 137 4.37 -33.84 8.81
CA ASN A 137 3.41 -33.33 9.78
C ASN A 137 1.99 -33.34 9.21
N PHE A 138 1.80 -32.86 7.97
CA PHE A 138 0.52 -32.91 7.27
C PHE A 138 0.04 -34.34 7.06
N ASN A 139 0.89 -35.24 6.58
CA ASN A 139 0.54 -36.65 6.42
C ASN A 139 0.00 -37.25 7.73
N ARG A 140 0.64 -36.94 8.87
CA ARG A 140 0.23 -37.40 10.20
C ARG A 140 -1.17 -36.88 10.58
N VAL A 141 -1.43 -35.59 10.41
CA VAL A 141 -2.67 -34.96 10.91
C VAL A 141 -3.85 -35.11 9.95
N LEU A 142 -3.59 -35.35 8.67
CA LEU A 142 -4.61 -35.57 7.65
C LEU A 142 -5.03 -37.04 7.53
N ALA A 143 -4.20 -38.00 7.96
CA ALA A 143 -4.51 -39.43 7.93
C ALA A 143 -5.84 -39.81 8.63
N PRO A 144 -6.21 -39.25 9.81
CA PRO A 144 -7.51 -39.51 10.44
C PRO A 144 -8.71 -39.08 9.59
N TYR A 145 -8.51 -38.17 8.65
CA TYR A 145 -9.53 -37.68 7.72
C TYR A 145 -9.55 -38.46 6.40
N GLY A 146 -8.76 -39.54 6.28
CA GLY A 146 -8.71 -40.40 5.09
C GLY A 146 -7.94 -39.82 3.91
N ILE A 147 -7.18 -38.74 4.10
CA ILE A 147 -6.37 -38.14 3.04
C ILE A 147 -5.07 -38.93 2.90
N ALA A 148 -4.77 -39.35 1.67
CA ALA A 148 -3.58 -40.12 1.35
C ALA A 148 -2.30 -39.29 1.57
N PRO A 149 -1.22 -39.88 2.10
CA PRO A 149 0.03 -39.18 2.31
C PRO A 149 0.69 -38.78 0.98
N ARG A 150 1.42 -37.66 0.99
CA ARG A 150 2.23 -37.18 -0.15
C ARG A 150 3.68 -36.95 0.29
N PRO A 151 4.65 -37.14 -0.61
CA PRO A 151 6.06 -36.82 -0.31
C PRO A 151 6.30 -35.31 -0.17
N GLY A 152 5.43 -34.49 -0.76
CA GLY A 152 5.45 -33.03 -0.65
C GLY A 152 4.06 -32.45 -0.92
N TRP A 153 3.68 -31.41 -0.19
CA TRP A 153 2.38 -30.77 -0.31
C TRP A 153 2.48 -29.39 -1.00
N PRO A 154 1.65 -29.10 -2.02
CA PRO A 154 1.51 -27.75 -2.53
C PRO A 154 0.72 -26.94 -1.50
N ALA A 155 1.42 -26.10 -0.75
CA ALA A 155 0.85 -25.28 0.31
C ALA A 155 0.92 -23.80 -0.07
N LEU A 156 0.14 -23.00 0.64
CA LEU A 156 0.39 -21.57 0.72
C LEU A 156 1.27 -21.36 1.96
N ASN A 157 2.51 -20.94 1.75
CA ASN A 157 3.53 -20.88 2.78
C ASN A 157 3.58 -19.44 3.32
N PHE A 158 2.81 -19.18 4.38
CA PHE A 158 2.72 -17.86 4.98
C PHE A 158 4.01 -17.47 5.69
N PHE A 159 4.29 -16.16 5.65
CA PHE A 159 5.46 -15.46 6.22
C PHE A 159 6.82 -15.77 5.57
N TYR A 160 6.90 -16.75 4.67
CA TYR A 160 8.14 -17.04 3.94
C TYR A 160 8.64 -15.85 3.12
N ASN A 161 9.91 -15.47 3.33
CA ASN A 161 10.61 -14.48 2.53
C ASN A 161 11.40 -15.17 1.40
N THR A 162 10.65 -15.60 0.37
CA THR A 162 11.21 -16.29 -0.80
C THR A 162 11.43 -15.31 -1.94
N SER A 163 12.60 -15.38 -2.56
CA SER A 163 12.95 -14.55 -3.73
C SER A 163 13.29 -15.41 -4.94
N VAL A 164 13.07 -14.86 -6.14
CA VAL A 164 13.53 -15.43 -7.40
C VAL A 164 14.38 -14.37 -8.10
N ASP A 165 15.66 -14.66 -8.31
CA ASP A 165 16.58 -13.71 -8.92
C ASP A 165 16.48 -13.69 -10.46
N CYS A 166 17.25 -12.79 -11.10
CA CYS A 166 17.25 -12.66 -12.56
C CYS A 166 17.83 -13.87 -13.32
N HIS A 167 18.48 -14.81 -12.62
CA HIS A 167 18.94 -16.09 -13.16
C HIS A 167 17.94 -17.22 -12.92
N GLY A 168 16.83 -16.94 -12.25
CA GLY A 168 15.82 -17.93 -11.87
C GLY A 168 16.21 -18.78 -10.66
N ALA A 169 17.24 -18.38 -9.90
CA ALA A 169 17.57 -19.03 -8.64
C ALA A 169 16.55 -18.64 -7.58
N ILE A 170 16.06 -19.64 -6.84
CA ILE A 170 15.15 -19.44 -5.72
C ILE A 170 15.98 -19.38 -4.44
N GLY A 171 15.80 -18.31 -3.67
CA GLY A 171 16.50 -18.08 -2.41
C GLY A 171 15.53 -17.88 -1.24
N PHE A 172 16.00 -18.19 -0.04
CA PHE A 172 15.29 -17.95 1.21
C PHE A 172 16.06 -16.93 2.04
N GLU A 173 15.33 -15.95 2.55
CA GLU A 173 15.83 -14.99 3.52
C GLU A 173 15.04 -15.12 4.82
N GLU A 174 15.52 -14.47 5.88
CA GLU A 174 14.78 -14.41 7.13
C GLU A 174 13.40 -13.79 6.89
N PRO A 175 12.32 -14.38 7.43
CA PRO A 175 10.97 -13.84 7.30
C PRO A 175 10.86 -12.40 7.79
N LEU A 176 9.95 -11.64 7.18
CA LEU A 176 9.69 -10.25 7.56
C LEU A 176 8.61 -10.12 8.64
N SER A 177 7.98 -11.24 9.03
CA SER A 177 6.96 -11.27 10.07
C SER A 177 7.52 -10.90 11.44
N ARG A 178 6.72 -10.18 12.21
CA ARG A 178 7.01 -9.77 13.59
C ARG A 178 6.04 -10.46 14.54
N PRO A 179 6.33 -10.46 15.87
CA PRO A 179 5.39 -10.95 16.86
C PRO A 179 3.98 -10.38 16.64
N GLY A 180 3.01 -11.27 16.46
CA GLY A 180 1.61 -10.95 16.25
C GLY A 180 1.23 -10.58 14.81
N ASP A 181 2.13 -10.65 13.83
CA ASP A 181 1.73 -10.55 12.43
C ASP A 181 0.86 -11.74 12.02
N TYR A 182 -0.09 -11.52 11.13
CA TYR A 182 -1.09 -12.52 10.76
C TYR A 182 -1.60 -12.38 9.34
N VAL A 183 -2.19 -13.46 8.86
CA VAL A 183 -3.10 -13.48 7.71
C VAL A 183 -4.49 -13.85 8.18
N LEU A 184 -5.52 -13.19 7.65
CA LEU A 184 -6.92 -13.45 7.89
C LEU A 184 -7.58 -13.88 6.59
N LEU A 185 -8.14 -15.09 6.58
CA LEU A 185 -8.71 -15.74 5.42
C LEU A 185 -10.22 -15.94 5.63
N LEU A 186 -11.06 -15.68 4.63
CA LEU A 186 -12.48 -16.02 4.62
C LEU A 186 -12.69 -17.36 3.90
N ALA A 187 -13.40 -18.31 4.52
CA ALA A 187 -13.78 -19.56 3.87
C ALA A 187 -15.02 -19.38 2.98
N HIS A 188 -14.94 -19.81 1.71
CA HIS A 188 -16.07 -19.71 0.76
C HIS A 188 -17.01 -20.92 0.77
N GLN A 189 -16.59 -22.01 1.40
CA GLN A 189 -17.33 -23.27 1.49
C GLN A 189 -16.92 -24.02 2.76
N GLU A 190 -17.52 -25.18 3.02
CA GLU A 190 -17.03 -26.08 4.06
C GLU A 190 -15.64 -26.59 3.69
N LEU A 191 -14.68 -26.41 4.59
CA LEU A 191 -13.28 -26.77 4.40
C LEU A 191 -12.80 -27.70 5.50
N LEU A 192 -11.94 -28.64 5.11
CA LEU A 192 -10.92 -29.16 6.02
C LEU A 192 -9.65 -28.36 5.78
N CYS A 193 -9.12 -27.71 6.82
CA CYS A 193 -7.87 -26.97 6.75
C CYS A 193 -6.79 -27.69 7.54
N ALA A 194 -5.53 -27.44 7.20
CA ALA A 194 -4.40 -27.82 8.03
C ALA A 194 -3.32 -26.74 8.01
N SER A 195 -2.72 -26.50 9.17
CA SER A 195 -1.59 -25.58 9.32
C SER A 195 -0.45 -26.27 10.03
N SER A 196 0.78 -26.01 9.61
CA SER A 196 2.01 -26.49 10.24
C SER A 196 2.86 -25.30 10.68
N ALA A 197 3.37 -25.32 11.91
CA ALA A 197 4.50 -24.47 12.29
C ALA A 197 5.75 -25.12 11.69
N CYS A 198 6.39 -24.46 10.73
CA CYS A 198 7.52 -25.05 10.03
C CYS A 198 8.67 -25.44 10.98
N PRO A 199 9.21 -26.68 10.90
CA PRO A 199 10.32 -27.12 11.73
C PRO A 199 11.69 -26.66 11.24
N ASP A 200 11.80 -25.96 10.10
CA ASP A 200 13.08 -25.68 9.47
C ASP A 200 14.00 -24.81 10.35
N ASP A 201 15.12 -25.38 10.77
CA ASP A 201 16.16 -24.71 11.53
C ASP A 201 17.53 -24.73 10.83
N ILE A 202 17.60 -25.27 9.60
CA ILE A 202 18.87 -25.43 8.87
C ILE A 202 19.15 -24.28 7.91
N ASP A 203 18.14 -23.44 7.65
CA ASP A 203 18.22 -22.27 6.79
C ASP A 203 17.48 -21.05 7.39
N PRO A 204 17.51 -19.87 6.74
CA PRO A 204 16.89 -18.66 7.28
C PRO A 204 15.36 -18.70 7.45
N ALA A 205 14.64 -19.67 6.90
CA ALA A 205 13.19 -19.66 6.76
C ALA A 205 12.41 -19.50 8.07
N ASN A 206 12.97 -19.87 9.22
CA ASN A 206 12.36 -19.57 10.53
C ASN A 206 13.30 -18.78 11.45
N GLY A 207 14.21 -17.99 10.88
CA GLY A 207 15.29 -17.32 11.63
C GLY A 207 16.16 -18.31 12.41
N TRP A 208 16.34 -19.55 11.90
CA TRP A 208 17.05 -20.65 12.55
C TRP A 208 16.49 -21.07 13.92
N HIS A 209 15.31 -20.59 14.31
CA HIS A 209 14.72 -20.87 15.61
C HIS A 209 13.20 -21.07 15.47
N PRO A 210 12.75 -22.28 15.10
CA PRO A 210 11.34 -22.60 15.00
C PRO A 210 10.58 -22.28 16.31
N THR A 211 9.53 -21.46 16.18
CA THR A 211 8.62 -21.06 17.26
C THR A 211 7.17 -21.51 16.96
N PRO A 212 6.25 -21.40 17.94
CA PRO A 212 4.86 -21.74 17.73
C PRO A 212 4.12 -20.77 16.79
N ILE A 213 3.06 -21.25 16.15
CA ILE A 213 2.05 -20.38 15.50
C ILE A 213 0.72 -20.43 16.25
N HIS A 214 -0.17 -19.49 15.97
CA HIS A 214 -1.56 -19.52 16.42
C HIS A 214 -2.53 -19.65 15.25
N VAL A 215 -3.57 -20.44 15.40
CA VAL A 215 -4.72 -20.44 14.50
C VAL A 215 -5.96 -20.07 15.30
N ARG A 216 -6.69 -19.04 14.85
CA ARG A 216 -7.96 -18.60 15.44
C ARG A 216 -9.06 -18.60 14.39
N ILE A 217 -10.21 -19.17 14.72
CA ILE A 217 -11.38 -19.25 13.85
C ILE A 217 -12.46 -18.33 14.38
N TYR A 218 -12.95 -17.44 13.52
CA TYR A 218 -14.05 -16.52 13.83
C TYR A 218 -15.39 -17.03 13.31
N ALA A 219 -16.46 -16.74 14.05
CA ALA A 219 -17.83 -17.08 13.66
C ALA A 219 -18.20 -16.54 12.28
N ALA A 220 -19.08 -17.26 11.57
CA ALA A 220 -19.58 -16.87 10.27
C ALA A 220 -20.48 -15.62 10.34
N GLY A 221 -20.61 -14.90 9.22
CA GLY A 221 -21.44 -13.69 9.12
C GLY A 221 -20.78 -12.42 9.70
N GLN A 222 -19.58 -12.53 10.26
CA GLN A 222 -18.77 -11.38 10.65
C GLN A 222 -18.12 -10.74 9.41
N THR A 223 -18.00 -9.42 9.41
CA THR A 223 -17.37 -8.67 8.33
C THR A 223 -16.13 -7.97 8.87
N PHE A 224 -14.98 -8.24 8.25
CA PHE A 224 -13.73 -7.55 8.55
C PHE A 224 -13.33 -6.66 7.38
N ALA A 225 -12.76 -5.50 7.69
CA ALA A 225 -12.25 -4.60 6.65
C ALA A 225 -11.09 -5.26 5.92
N ARG A 226 -11.12 -5.22 4.58
CA ARG A 226 -9.98 -5.65 3.77
C ARG A 226 -8.81 -4.72 4.02
N ALA A 227 -7.63 -5.27 4.30
CA ALA A 227 -6.46 -4.47 4.60
C ALA A 227 -5.15 -5.18 4.26
N ILE A 228 -4.15 -4.40 3.86
CA ILE A 228 -2.77 -4.83 3.72
C ILE A 228 -1.95 -4.10 4.79
N GLY A 229 -1.09 -4.83 5.48
CA GLY A 229 -0.18 -4.31 6.47
C GLY A 229 0.98 -3.61 5.83
N ARG A 230 1.31 -2.43 6.34
CA ARG A 230 2.44 -1.64 5.89
C ARG A 230 3.26 -1.16 7.06
N ARG A 231 4.57 -1.36 6.95
CA ARG A 231 5.59 -0.79 7.85
C ARG A 231 6.54 0.04 6.99
N VAL A 232 6.54 1.34 7.23
CA VAL A 232 7.34 2.28 6.41
C VAL A 232 8.84 2.15 6.73
N ALA A 233 9.17 1.88 7.99
CA ALA A 233 10.53 1.64 8.44
C ALA A 233 10.57 0.50 9.47
N ALA A 234 11.76 0.00 9.79
CA ALA A 234 11.96 -1.13 10.71
C ALA A 234 11.35 -0.89 12.11
N ASP A 235 11.43 0.33 12.63
CA ASP A 235 10.91 0.71 13.96
C ASP A 235 9.47 1.23 13.94
N TRP A 236 8.84 1.33 12.77
CA TRP A 236 7.48 1.86 12.66
C TRP A 236 6.42 0.81 13.04
N PRO A 237 5.32 1.24 13.68
CA PRO A 237 4.20 0.36 13.98
C PRO A 237 3.54 -0.11 12.67
N LEU A 238 2.87 -1.27 12.76
CA LEU A 238 2.03 -1.77 11.68
C LEU A 238 0.89 -0.78 11.41
N ARG A 239 0.71 -0.41 10.15
CA ARG A 239 -0.46 0.32 9.70
C ARG A 239 -1.22 -0.52 8.68
N LEU A 240 -2.50 -0.74 8.93
CA LEU A 240 -3.39 -1.38 7.97
C LEU A 240 -3.86 -0.37 6.91
N THR A 241 -4.00 -0.82 5.67
CA THR A 241 -4.71 -0.06 4.63
C THR A 241 -6.10 0.31 5.12
N GLN A 242 -6.49 1.56 4.88
CA GLN A 242 -7.80 2.07 5.30
C GLN A 242 -8.55 2.70 4.14
N ASP A 243 -9.86 2.87 4.34
CA ASP A 243 -10.70 3.62 3.43
C ASP A 243 -10.41 5.12 3.53
N SER A 244 -10.42 5.81 2.40
CA SER A 244 -10.54 7.27 2.37
C SER A 244 -11.97 7.70 2.69
N ALA A 245 -12.19 9.01 2.78
CA ALA A 245 -13.54 9.56 2.99
C ALA A 245 -14.44 9.43 1.76
N PHE A 246 -13.86 9.05 0.61
CA PHE A 246 -14.55 8.90 -0.66
C PHE A 246 -14.69 7.42 -1.05
N THR A 247 -13.95 6.52 -0.41
CA THR A 247 -13.99 5.07 -0.70
C THR A 247 -15.40 4.48 -0.65
N PRO A 248 -16.29 4.83 0.29
CA PRO A 248 -17.67 4.33 0.27
C PRO A 248 -18.47 4.70 -0.98
N SER A 249 -18.22 5.88 -1.57
CA SER A 249 -18.84 6.27 -2.85
C SER A 249 -18.11 5.65 -4.04
N ILE A 250 -16.77 5.53 -3.99
CA ILE A 250 -15.97 4.90 -5.05
C ILE A 250 -16.34 3.42 -5.22
N ARG A 251 -16.54 2.67 -4.12
CA ARG A 251 -16.95 1.26 -4.14
C ARG A 251 -18.32 1.01 -4.77
N GLN A 252 -19.17 2.04 -4.88
CA GLN A 252 -20.42 1.92 -5.63
C GLN A 252 -20.21 1.94 -7.15
N LEU A 253 -19.02 2.36 -7.60
CA LEU A 253 -18.69 2.55 -9.00
C LEU A 253 -17.63 1.55 -9.52
N THR A 254 -16.81 1.00 -8.62
CA THR A 254 -15.77 0.02 -8.97
C THR A 254 -15.32 -0.79 -7.76
N ASP A 255 -15.00 -2.07 -8.00
CA ASP A 255 -14.27 -2.92 -7.06
C ASP A 255 -12.77 -3.01 -7.39
N ASP A 256 -12.30 -2.41 -8.49
CA ASP A 256 -10.89 -2.38 -8.90
C ASP A 256 -10.11 -1.34 -8.10
N LEU A 257 -9.88 -1.66 -6.82
CA LEU A 257 -9.09 -0.88 -5.88
C LEU A 257 -7.70 -1.48 -5.70
N VAL A 258 -6.72 -0.62 -5.48
CA VAL A 258 -5.35 -0.97 -5.10
C VAL A 258 -4.94 -0.25 -3.83
N GLU A 259 -3.98 -0.82 -3.11
CA GLU A 259 -3.30 -0.15 -2.02
C GLU A 259 -2.38 0.92 -2.60
N TYR A 260 -2.47 2.13 -2.07
CA TYR A 260 -1.50 3.18 -2.29
C TYR A 260 -1.29 3.96 -1.01
N ASN A 261 -0.08 3.86 -0.44
CA ASN A 261 0.32 4.63 0.73
C ASN A 261 -0.71 4.49 1.89
N GLY A 262 -1.10 3.27 2.23
CA GLY A 262 -2.02 2.94 3.32
C GLY A 262 -3.48 3.27 3.04
N PHE A 263 -3.87 3.60 1.81
CA PHE A 263 -5.27 3.84 1.43
C PHE A 263 -5.70 2.96 0.26
N TRP A 264 -6.98 2.61 0.23
CA TRP A 264 -7.61 2.04 -0.96
C TRP A 264 -7.90 3.14 -1.98
N VAL A 265 -7.34 3.02 -3.19
CA VAL A 265 -7.56 3.96 -4.30
C VAL A 265 -8.02 3.21 -5.55
N PRO A 266 -8.87 3.82 -6.41
CA PRO A 266 -9.34 3.16 -7.63
C PRO A 266 -8.22 3.05 -8.66
N ARG A 267 -7.94 1.83 -9.12
CA ARG A 267 -7.05 1.58 -10.27
C ARG A 267 -7.71 2.03 -11.56
N SER A 268 -8.99 1.68 -11.74
CA SER A 268 -9.88 2.12 -12.82
C SER A 268 -11.34 1.95 -12.39
N PHE A 269 -12.23 2.65 -13.06
CA PHE A 269 -13.68 2.52 -12.95
C PHE A 269 -14.20 1.59 -14.05
N ALA A 270 -14.54 0.35 -13.66
CA ALA A 270 -14.81 -0.76 -14.60
C ALA A 270 -15.90 -0.46 -15.64
N HIS A 271 -16.93 0.33 -15.29
CA HIS A 271 -18.03 0.64 -16.21
C HIS A 271 -17.63 1.54 -17.39
N GLN A 272 -16.62 2.40 -17.22
CA GLN A 272 -16.18 3.35 -18.23
C GLN A 272 -14.86 2.92 -18.88
N GLY A 273 -13.96 2.33 -18.09
CA GLY A 273 -12.60 1.97 -18.50
C GLY A 273 -11.65 3.18 -18.53
N ASP A 274 -10.36 2.89 -18.30
CA ASP A 274 -9.28 3.87 -18.18
C ASP A 274 -9.15 4.80 -19.40
N GLN A 275 -9.46 4.34 -20.61
CA GLN A 275 -9.49 5.19 -21.81
C GLN A 275 -10.56 6.30 -21.74
N ALA A 276 -11.77 5.96 -21.29
CA ALA A 276 -12.86 6.94 -21.17
C ALA A 276 -12.58 7.94 -20.05
N GLU A 277 -12.01 7.47 -18.93
CA GLU A 277 -11.54 8.32 -17.84
C GLU A 277 -10.48 9.32 -18.32
N TYR A 278 -9.48 8.85 -19.09
CA TYR A 278 -8.45 9.69 -19.69
C TYR A 278 -9.04 10.75 -20.63
N TRP A 279 -9.96 10.37 -21.53
CA TRP A 279 -10.57 11.35 -22.43
C TRP A 279 -11.51 12.33 -21.72
N ALA A 280 -12.15 11.92 -20.62
CA ALA A 280 -12.90 12.84 -19.77
C ALA A 280 -11.98 13.88 -19.13
N LEU A 281 -10.81 13.47 -18.62
CA LEU A 281 -9.78 14.38 -18.12
C LEU A 281 -9.32 15.37 -19.21
N ARG A 282 -8.94 14.89 -20.40
CA ARG A 282 -8.37 15.73 -21.47
C ARG A 282 -9.40 16.68 -22.11
N GLN A 283 -10.66 16.27 -22.22
CA GLN A 283 -11.66 17.03 -23.00
C GLN A 283 -12.73 17.69 -22.14
N ARG A 284 -12.93 17.24 -20.89
CA ARG A 284 -14.04 17.65 -20.03
C ARG A 284 -13.54 17.95 -18.62
N ALA A 285 -13.87 17.11 -17.66
CA ALA A 285 -13.34 17.14 -16.32
C ALA A 285 -13.29 15.70 -15.76
N ALA A 286 -12.43 15.49 -14.78
CA ALA A 286 -12.34 14.25 -14.05
C ALA A 286 -12.12 14.49 -12.55
N LEU A 287 -12.65 13.59 -11.73
CA LEU A 287 -12.59 13.66 -10.26
C LEU A 287 -11.77 12.49 -9.71
N MET A 288 -10.75 12.78 -8.91
CA MET A 288 -9.80 11.78 -8.41
C MET A 288 -9.62 11.88 -6.90
N ASP A 289 -9.49 10.75 -6.23
CA ASP A 289 -9.12 10.69 -4.82
C ASP A 289 -7.59 10.73 -4.64
N LEU A 290 -7.12 11.78 -3.95
CA LEU A 290 -5.70 11.98 -3.63
C LEU A 290 -5.45 11.92 -2.11
N SER A 291 -6.37 11.35 -1.35
CA SER A 291 -6.29 11.24 0.12
C SER A 291 -5.03 10.53 0.58
N ALA A 292 -4.48 9.63 -0.24
CA ALA A 292 -3.24 8.90 0.01
C ALA A 292 -1.98 9.79 0.07
N LEU A 293 -1.98 10.99 -0.55
CA LEU A 293 -0.85 11.93 -0.43
C LEU A 293 -0.59 12.29 1.04
N ARG A 294 0.65 12.65 1.38
CA ARG A 294 1.04 12.94 2.76
C ARG A 294 0.94 14.41 3.06
N LYS A 295 0.15 14.74 4.10
CA LYS A 295 -0.07 16.12 4.53
C LYS A 295 0.56 16.32 5.89
N PHE A 296 1.40 17.34 5.99
CA PHE A 296 2.05 17.75 7.23
C PHE A 296 1.72 19.19 7.55
N LYS A 297 1.20 19.47 8.75
CA LYS A 297 1.16 20.83 9.28
C LYS A 297 2.54 21.18 9.82
N VAL A 298 3.08 22.31 9.40
CA VAL A 298 4.39 22.80 9.83
C VAL A 298 4.20 24.19 10.42
N HIS A 299 4.32 24.31 11.74
CA HIS A 299 3.99 25.55 12.45
C HIS A 299 4.94 25.85 13.61
N GLY A 300 5.15 27.14 13.88
CA GLY A 300 6.10 27.60 14.90
C GLY A 300 6.90 28.81 14.41
N LYS A 301 7.66 29.43 15.32
CA LYS A 301 8.46 30.63 14.99
C LYS A 301 9.51 30.36 13.93
N ASP A 302 10.03 29.13 13.86
CA ASP A 302 11.08 28.72 12.93
C ASP A 302 10.55 27.88 11.75
N ALA A 303 9.23 27.82 11.54
CA ALA A 303 8.63 27.02 10.46
C ALA A 303 9.10 27.45 9.07
N PHE A 304 9.19 28.75 8.83
CA PHE A 304 9.77 29.28 7.59
C PHE A 304 11.24 28.88 7.43
N ALA A 305 12.05 29.01 8.49
CA ALA A 305 13.47 28.69 8.45
C ALA A 305 13.70 27.20 8.10
N LEU A 306 12.91 26.30 8.71
CA LEU A 306 12.93 24.88 8.40
C LEU A 306 12.63 24.62 6.92
N LEU A 307 11.48 25.08 6.42
CA LEU A 307 11.06 24.79 5.05
C LEU A 307 11.96 25.47 4.02
N GLN A 308 12.40 26.70 4.29
CA GLN A 308 13.34 27.43 3.45
C GLN A 308 14.70 26.72 3.37
N TYR A 309 15.15 26.04 4.43
CA TYR A 309 16.38 25.25 4.41
C TYR A 309 16.18 23.87 3.78
N ALA A 310 15.06 23.20 4.02
CA ALA A 310 14.82 21.82 3.59
C ALA A 310 14.48 21.69 2.10
N PHE A 311 13.80 22.68 1.52
CA PHE A 311 13.34 22.64 0.13
C PHE A 311 14.29 23.33 -0.85
N SER A 312 14.32 22.84 -2.10
CA SER A 312 15.05 23.45 -3.21
C SER A 312 14.50 24.81 -3.63
N ARG A 313 13.19 25.03 -3.47
CA ARG A 313 12.48 26.25 -3.90
C ARG A 313 12.73 27.41 -2.92
N ASN A 314 12.68 28.65 -3.41
CA ASN A 314 12.74 29.84 -2.55
C ASN A 314 11.33 30.23 -2.11
N LEU A 315 11.04 30.06 -0.82
CA LEU A 315 9.75 30.35 -0.21
C LEU A 315 9.63 31.79 0.30
N ASN A 316 10.70 32.60 0.26
CA ASN A 316 10.66 33.99 0.74
C ASN A 316 9.66 34.89 -0.03
N LYS A 317 9.28 34.48 -1.24
CA LYS A 317 8.29 35.20 -2.07
C LYS A 317 6.87 34.67 -1.87
N LEU A 318 6.66 33.68 -1.00
CA LEU A 318 5.40 32.99 -0.84
C LEU A 318 4.50 33.73 0.16
N ALA A 319 3.48 34.42 -0.34
CA ALA A 319 2.50 35.11 0.50
C ALA A 319 1.46 34.14 1.08
N SER A 320 0.73 34.59 2.11
CA SER A 320 -0.41 33.83 2.64
C SER A 320 -1.45 33.60 1.54
N GLY A 321 -1.99 32.38 1.46
CA GLY A 321 -2.90 31.97 0.38
C GLY A 321 -2.19 31.50 -0.89
N GLN A 322 -0.85 31.40 -0.87
CA GLN A 322 -0.05 30.86 -1.98
C GLN A 322 0.65 29.56 -1.59
N ALA A 323 0.92 28.75 -2.60
CA ALA A 323 1.66 27.52 -2.50
C ALA A 323 2.85 27.50 -3.48
N ALA A 324 3.82 26.62 -3.26
CA ALA A 324 4.95 26.46 -4.16
C ALA A 324 5.40 25.01 -4.20
N TYR A 325 5.64 24.53 -5.43
CA TYR A 325 6.27 23.24 -5.66
C TYR A 325 7.79 23.30 -5.48
N GLY A 326 8.38 22.26 -4.89
CA GLY A 326 9.82 22.09 -4.76
C GLY A 326 10.20 20.70 -4.30
N CYS A 327 11.50 20.41 -4.34
CA CYS A 327 12.06 19.15 -3.88
C CYS A 327 12.51 19.28 -2.43
N LEU A 328 12.13 18.33 -1.58
CA LEU A 328 12.71 18.08 -0.27
C LEU A 328 14.05 17.36 -0.47
N LEU A 329 15.14 17.91 0.06
CA LEU A 329 16.48 17.45 -0.28
C LEU A 329 17.23 16.80 0.88
N ASN A 330 18.18 15.94 0.56
CA ASN A 330 19.19 15.42 1.48
C ASN A 330 20.53 16.21 1.36
N PRO A 331 21.49 16.03 2.28
CA PRO A 331 22.78 16.73 2.25
C PRO A 331 23.62 16.50 0.98
N HIS A 332 23.36 15.41 0.25
CA HIS A 332 24.06 15.05 -0.98
C HIS A 332 23.38 15.60 -2.23
N GLY A 333 22.30 16.38 -2.08
CA GLY A 333 21.55 16.97 -3.18
C GLY A 333 20.55 16.03 -3.86
N GLY A 334 20.34 14.83 -3.32
CA GLY A 334 19.31 13.91 -3.77
C GLY A 334 17.92 14.31 -3.27
N ILE A 335 16.89 13.89 -4.01
CA ILE A 335 15.48 14.19 -3.74
C ILE A 335 14.95 13.18 -2.71
N VAL A 336 14.75 13.63 -1.47
CA VAL A 336 14.07 12.83 -0.44
C VAL A 336 12.61 12.63 -0.81
N ASP A 337 11.96 13.70 -1.26
CA ASP A 337 10.62 13.68 -1.87
C ASP A 337 10.41 14.99 -2.65
N ASP A 338 9.33 15.12 -3.39
CA ASP A 338 8.84 16.37 -3.95
C ASP A 338 7.47 16.75 -3.39
N GLY A 339 6.96 17.91 -3.79
CA GLY A 339 5.60 18.30 -3.42
C GLY A 339 5.42 19.79 -3.22
N ILE A 340 4.34 20.15 -2.52
CA ILE A 340 3.80 21.50 -2.49
C ILE A 340 3.77 22.04 -1.06
N VAL A 341 4.38 23.19 -0.85
CA VAL A 341 4.33 23.94 0.42
C VAL A 341 3.30 25.05 0.31
N PHE A 342 2.27 25.03 1.15
CA PHE A 342 1.20 26.02 1.29
C PHE A 342 1.52 26.99 2.44
N CYS A 343 1.37 28.29 2.22
CA CYS A 343 1.60 29.34 3.20
C CYS A 343 0.28 29.90 3.74
N PHE A 344 0.02 29.75 5.05
CA PHE A 344 -1.16 30.28 5.76
C PHE A 344 -0.83 31.53 6.61
N GLY A 345 0.36 32.08 6.43
CA GLY A 345 0.92 33.17 7.21
C GLY A 345 2.37 32.92 7.63
N PRO A 346 2.98 33.83 8.40
CA PRO A 346 4.43 33.83 8.65
C PRO A 346 4.93 32.59 9.39
N THR A 347 4.08 31.94 10.20
CA THR A 347 4.44 30.84 11.10
C THR A 347 3.60 29.58 10.90
N ARG A 348 2.79 29.52 9.83
CA ARG A 348 1.85 28.42 9.57
C ARG A 348 1.94 27.98 8.12
N TYR A 349 2.37 26.75 7.91
CA TYR A 349 2.52 26.14 6.60
C TYR A 349 1.88 24.75 6.58
N ARG A 350 1.61 24.26 5.37
CA ARG A 350 1.31 22.85 5.14
C ARG A 350 2.22 22.35 4.03
N TYR A 351 2.84 21.20 4.24
CA TYR A 351 3.53 20.49 3.18
C TYR A 351 2.67 19.30 2.74
N VAL A 352 2.49 19.17 1.42
CA VAL A 352 1.85 18.00 0.80
C VAL A 352 2.90 17.32 -0.07
N GLY A 353 3.33 16.14 0.33
CA GLY A 353 4.27 15.26 -0.37
C GLY A 353 3.67 13.88 -0.59
N ASN A 354 4.52 12.89 -0.81
CA ASN A 354 4.15 11.50 -1.05
C ASN A 354 4.60 10.56 0.07
N CYS A 355 5.68 10.88 0.77
CA CYS A 355 6.34 9.95 1.68
C CYS A 355 5.96 10.12 3.15
N ASP A 356 5.71 9.00 3.84
CA ASP A 356 5.43 9.00 5.28
C ASP A 356 6.60 9.52 6.11
N THR A 357 7.82 9.26 5.64
CA THR A 357 9.08 9.63 6.31
C THR A 357 9.41 11.11 6.25
N ASP A 358 8.71 11.92 5.45
CA ASP A 358 9.03 13.35 5.30
C ASP A 358 8.89 14.10 6.61
N GLY A 359 7.88 13.73 7.41
CA GLY A 359 7.66 14.31 8.74
C GLY A 359 8.84 14.04 9.66
N ASP A 360 9.39 12.82 9.66
CA ASP A 360 10.59 12.45 10.43
C ASP A 360 11.81 13.22 9.93
N TRP A 361 11.98 13.33 8.61
CA TRP A 361 13.08 14.07 8.00
C TRP A 361 13.06 15.55 8.41
N LEU A 362 11.90 16.20 8.29
CA LEU A 362 11.71 17.59 8.70
C LEU A 362 11.94 17.79 10.21
N ARG A 363 11.47 16.85 11.06
CA ARG A 363 11.74 16.89 12.51
C ARG A 363 13.22 16.73 12.82
N LYS A 364 13.92 15.83 12.13
CA LYS A 364 15.37 15.63 12.27
C LYS A 364 16.13 16.91 11.93
N LEU A 365 15.80 17.57 10.82
CA LEU A 365 16.42 18.84 10.45
C LEU A 365 16.15 19.95 11.48
N ALA A 366 14.91 20.04 11.98
CA ALA A 366 14.55 20.99 13.03
C ALA A 366 15.37 20.78 14.31
N GLN A 367 15.54 19.53 14.75
CA GLN A 367 16.35 19.18 15.92
C GLN A 367 17.82 19.55 15.71
N GLN A 368 18.41 19.20 14.55
CA GLN A 368 19.80 19.51 14.23
C GLN A 368 20.12 21.01 14.24
N LYS A 369 19.15 21.84 13.83
CA LYS A 369 19.29 23.30 13.79
C LYS A 369 18.77 24.00 15.06
N ALA A 370 18.32 23.24 16.06
CA ALA A 370 17.68 23.73 17.28
C ALA A 370 16.50 24.69 17.03
N TRP A 371 15.71 24.41 15.99
CA TRP A 371 14.54 25.20 15.62
C TRP A 371 13.30 24.81 16.41
N SER A 372 12.52 25.83 16.80
CA SER A 372 11.23 25.67 17.46
C SER A 372 10.12 25.62 16.40
N VAL A 373 9.82 24.40 15.98
CA VAL A 373 8.81 24.08 14.97
C VAL A 373 8.19 22.73 15.28
N THR A 374 6.87 22.64 15.09
CA THR A 374 6.11 21.40 15.17
C THR A 374 5.77 20.95 13.75
N VAL A 375 6.04 19.68 13.47
CA VAL A 375 5.69 19.00 12.21
C VAL A 375 4.74 17.86 12.57
N GLU A 376 3.47 18.01 12.21
CA GLU A 376 2.38 17.10 12.56
C GLU A 376 1.81 16.47 11.29
N ALA A 377 1.77 15.13 11.22
CA ALA A 377 1.06 14.43 10.16
C ALA A 377 -0.46 14.61 10.33
N VAL A 378 -1.15 14.98 9.24
CA VAL A 378 -2.58 15.25 9.23
C VAL A 378 -3.33 14.54 8.11
N SER A 379 -2.68 13.62 7.40
CA SER A 379 -3.27 12.88 6.26
C SER A 379 -4.61 12.25 6.61
N ASP A 380 -4.72 11.58 7.77
CA ASP A 380 -5.95 10.88 8.20
C ASP A 380 -7.09 11.81 8.61
N ARG A 381 -6.81 13.10 8.80
CA ARG A 381 -7.78 14.13 9.19
C ARG A 381 -8.05 15.14 8.08
N LEU A 382 -7.39 14.99 6.94
CA LEU A 382 -7.47 15.92 5.83
C LEU A 382 -7.36 15.18 4.50
N HIS A 383 -8.50 14.78 3.98
CA HIS A 383 -8.63 14.08 2.71
C HIS A 383 -8.80 15.09 1.57
N ASN A 384 -8.47 14.71 0.34
CA ASN A 384 -8.59 15.61 -0.80
C ASN A 384 -9.02 14.92 -2.09
N LEU A 385 -9.82 15.65 -2.87
CA LEU A 385 -10.16 15.32 -4.24
C LEU A 385 -9.44 16.25 -5.20
N ALA A 386 -9.01 15.74 -6.34
CA ALA A 386 -8.57 16.55 -7.47
C ALA A 386 -9.69 16.60 -8.53
N LEU A 387 -10.15 17.80 -8.85
CA LEU A 387 -11.03 18.09 -9.97
C LEU A 387 -10.19 18.70 -11.09
N GLN A 388 -9.92 17.93 -12.15
CA GLN A 388 -8.96 18.29 -13.20
C GLN A 388 -9.62 18.21 -14.59
N GLY A 389 -9.12 18.96 -15.57
CA GLY A 389 -9.64 19.03 -16.94
C GLY A 389 -10.15 20.42 -17.34
N PRO A 390 -10.31 20.70 -18.64
CA PRO A 390 -10.64 22.03 -19.17
C PRO A 390 -11.96 22.62 -18.65
N LEU A 391 -12.95 21.78 -18.31
CA LEU A 391 -14.26 22.21 -17.77
C LEU A 391 -14.29 22.27 -16.23
N SER A 392 -13.19 21.96 -15.54
CA SER A 392 -13.12 21.96 -14.07
C SER A 392 -13.51 23.31 -13.45
N ARG A 393 -13.05 24.42 -14.03
CA ARG A 393 -13.40 25.78 -13.57
C ARG A 393 -14.88 26.09 -13.82
N ASP A 394 -15.39 25.73 -14.99
CA ASP A 394 -16.77 26.02 -15.36
C ASP A 394 -17.77 25.25 -14.51
N MET A 395 -17.39 24.04 -14.08
CA MET A 395 -18.08 23.27 -13.07
C MET A 395 -17.97 23.94 -11.70
N LEU A 396 -16.75 24.15 -11.21
CA LEU A 396 -16.53 24.53 -9.82
C LEU A 396 -17.09 25.92 -9.51
N LYS A 397 -17.08 26.85 -10.48
CA LYS A 397 -17.65 28.20 -10.31
C LYS A 397 -19.15 28.20 -10.01
N THR A 398 -19.89 27.14 -10.38
CA THR A 398 -21.33 27.07 -10.04
C THR A 398 -21.56 26.75 -8.56
N LEU A 399 -20.53 26.24 -7.87
CA LEU A 399 -20.56 25.91 -6.45
C LEU A 399 -19.80 26.96 -5.62
N VAL A 400 -18.70 27.50 -6.15
CA VAL A 400 -17.83 28.47 -5.51
C VAL A 400 -17.40 29.53 -6.54
N PRO A 401 -18.15 30.62 -6.72
CA PRO A 401 -17.85 31.65 -7.73
C PRO A 401 -16.44 32.25 -7.63
N GLU A 402 -15.87 32.31 -6.43
CA GLU A 402 -14.55 32.89 -6.13
C GLU A 402 -13.38 32.16 -6.80
N VAL A 403 -13.57 30.91 -7.26
CA VAL A 403 -12.52 30.12 -7.93
C VAL A 403 -12.13 30.65 -9.32
N ILE A 404 -12.93 31.56 -9.89
CA ILE A 404 -12.64 32.23 -11.17
C ILE A 404 -11.36 33.07 -11.05
N ASP A 405 -11.20 33.78 -9.93
CA ASP A 405 -10.07 34.67 -9.68
C ASP A 405 -8.88 33.96 -9.02
N LEU A 406 -8.99 32.64 -8.78
CA LEU A 406 -7.94 31.87 -8.14
C LEU A 406 -6.74 31.68 -9.08
N GLY A 407 -5.65 32.36 -8.78
CA GLY A 407 -4.36 32.22 -9.48
C GLY A 407 -3.77 30.82 -9.37
N TYR A 408 -2.94 30.42 -10.34
CA TYR A 408 -2.22 29.14 -10.28
C TYR A 408 -1.31 29.12 -9.05
N PHE A 409 -1.28 27.99 -8.32
CA PHE A 409 -0.62 27.88 -7.01
C PHE A 409 -1.17 28.82 -5.92
N ASN A 410 -2.37 29.39 -6.08
CA ASN A 410 -3.08 30.02 -4.97
C ASN A 410 -4.14 29.07 -4.38
N PHE A 411 -4.56 29.34 -3.15
CA PHE A 411 -5.63 28.62 -2.49
C PHE A 411 -6.53 29.54 -1.66
N ILE A 412 -7.77 29.13 -1.48
CA ILE A 412 -8.79 29.83 -0.68
C ILE A 412 -9.52 28.85 0.23
N GLU A 413 -10.09 29.38 1.31
CA GLU A 413 -11.10 28.69 2.11
C GLU A 413 -12.48 29.05 1.56
N ALA A 414 -13.35 28.06 1.40
CA ALA A 414 -14.69 28.23 0.83
C ALA A 414 -15.69 27.28 1.48
N GLN A 415 -16.98 27.48 1.17
CA GLN A 415 -18.04 26.55 1.55
C GLN A 415 -18.75 26.01 0.32
N ILE A 416 -18.89 24.69 0.22
CA ILE A 416 -19.71 24.03 -0.79
C ILE A 416 -20.93 23.46 -0.09
N ARG A 417 -22.09 24.10 -0.28
CA ARG A 417 -23.37 23.70 0.37
C ARG A 417 -23.25 23.46 1.88
N GLY A 418 -22.53 24.35 2.58
CA GLY A 418 -22.30 24.28 4.03
C GLY A 418 -21.11 23.41 4.46
N ILE A 419 -20.41 22.74 3.53
CA ILE A 419 -19.19 21.98 3.82
C ILE A 419 -17.98 22.91 3.65
N SER A 420 -17.22 23.12 4.73
CA SER A 420 -15.95 23.86 4.68
C SER A 420 -14.90 23.08 3.90
N VAL A 421 -14.33 23.71 2.88
CA VAL A 421 -13.28 23.15 2.03
C VAL A 421 -12.15 24.15 1.84
N LEU A 422 -10.92 23.65 1.70
CA LEU A 422 -9.81 24.44 1.17
C LEU A 422 -9.60 24.06 -0.28
N ILE A 423 -9.63 25.04 -1.17
CA ILE A 423 -9.54 24.84 -2.62
C ILE A 423 -8.22 25.44 -3.09
N SER A 424 -7.36 24.63 -3.72
CA SER A 424 -6.13 25.10 -4.35
C SER A 424 -6.15 24.91 -5.84
N ARG A 425 -5.62 25.86 -6.60
CA ARG A 425 -5.41 25.70 -8.04
C ARG A 425 -4.07 25.01 -8.29
N THR A 426 -4.05 23.72 -8.02
CA THR A 426 -2.93 22.78 -8.17
C THR A 426 -3.42 21.49 -8.86
N GLY A 427 -2.50 20.65 -9.32
CA GLY A 427 -2.85 19.41 -10.00
C GLY A 427 -1.65 18.60 -10.45
N TYR A 428 -1.88 17.31 -10.72
CA TYR A 428 -0.86 16.33 -11.11
C TYR A 428 -1.21 15.65 -12.45
N THR A 429 -1.79 16.40 -13.40
CA THR A 429 -2.31 15.85 -14.67
C THR A 429 -1.89 16.62 -15.92
N GLY A 430 -1.24 17.78 -15.75
CA GLY A 430 -0.99 18.73 -16.83
C GLY A 430 -2.21 19.54 -17.28
N GLU A 431 -3.39 19.29 -16.70
CA GLU A 431 -4.62 20.02 -17.03
C GLU A 431 -4.87 21.22 -16.10
N LEU A 432 -5.80 22.09 -16.51
CA LEU A 432 -6.44 23.01 -15.57
C LEU A 432 -7.14 22.19 -14.47
N GLY A 433 -6.98 22.57 -13.22
CA GLY A 433 -7.73 21.92 -12.15
C GLY A 433 -7.54 22.54 -10.79
N TYR A 434 -8.22 21.90 -9.83
CA TYR A 434 -8.28 22.28 -8.44
C TYR A 434 -8.14 21.04 -7.56
N GLU A 435 -7.59 21.22 -6.36
CA GLU A 435 -7.64 20.24 -5.29
C GLU A 435 -8.50 20.79 -4.15
N LEU A 436 -9.40 19.94 -3.64
CA LEU A 436 -10.35 20.28 -2.59
C LEU A 436 -10.04 19.45 -1.36
N PHE A 437 -9.50 20.09 -0.32
CA PHE A 437 -9.19 19.46 0.96
C PHE A 437 -10.38 19.59 1.91
N VAL A 438 -10.74 18.49 2.57
CA VAL A 438 -11.93 18.39 3.41
C VAL A 438 -11.69 17.47 4.61
N HIS A 439 -12.43 17.70 5.70
CA HIS A 439 -12.47 16.76 6.80
C HIS A 439 -13.17 15.44 6.38
N PRO A 440 -12.67 14.26 6.78
CA PRO A 440 -13.21 12.97 6.33
C PRO A 440 -14.73 12.80 6.56
N GLN A 441 -15.27 13.36 7.63
CA GLN A 441 -16.70 13.29 7.95
C GLN A 441 -17.63 13.85 6.85
N HIS A 442 -17.11 14.70 5.96
CA HIS A 442 -17.89 15.31 4.88
C HIS A 442 -17.56 14.73 3.49
N GLY A 443 -16.67 13.74 3.39
CA GLY A 443 -16.14 13.29 2.10
C GLY A 443 -17.21 12.71 1.17
N ALA A 444 -18.02 11.77 1.64
CA ALA A 444 -19.10 11.18 0.85
C ALA A 444 -20.09 12.26 0.34
N ALA A 445 -20.50 13.19 1.20
CA ALA A 445 -21.39 14.28 0.81
C ALA A 445 -20.75 15.21 -0.24
N LEU A 446 -19.47 15.55 -0.07
CA LEU A 446 -18.74 16.37 -1.04
C LEU A 446 -18.61 15.65 -2.39
N TRP A 447 -18.31 14.35 -2.37
CA TRP A 447 -18.23 13.52 -3.58
C TRP A 447 -19.53 13.56 -4.39
N GLU A 448 -20.67 13.31 -3.75
CA GLU A 448 -21.97 13.34 -4.43
C GLU A 448 -22.30 14.73 -5.00
N ILE A 449 -21.99 15.80 -4.26
CA ILE A 449 -22.21 17.18 -4.73
C ILE A 449 -21.37 17.45 -5.99
N LEU A 450 -20.10 17.05 -5.98
CA LEU A 450 -19.20 17.27 -7.11
C LEU A 450 -19.60 16.42 -8.32
N LEU A 451 -19.91 15.13 -8.12
CA LEU A 451 -20.41 14.28 -9.20
C LEU A 451 -21.68 14.84 -9.83
N ALA A 452 -22.67 15.23 -9.02
CA ALA A 452 -23.92 15.79 -9.52
C ALA A 452 -23.72 17.08 -10.33
N ALA A 453 -22.81 17.97 -9.89
CA ALA A 453 -22.49 19.19 -10.62
C ALA A 453 -21.67 18.94 -11.90
N GLY A 454 -20.85 17.89 -11.94
CA GLY A 454 -20.07 17.52 -13.12
C GLY A 454 -20.81 16.66 -14.15
N GLN A 455 -21.91 15.99 -13.76
CA GLN A 455 -22.65 15.07 -14.63
C GLN A 455 -23.15 15.73 -15.94
N PRO A 456 -23.73 16.95 -15.93
CA PRO A 456 -24.15 17.63 -17.17
C PRO A 456 -22.99 17.96 -18.13
N LEU A 457 -21.77 18.00 -17.59
CA LEU A 457 -20.54 18.27 -18.35
C LEU A 457 -19.82 17.00 -18.78
N GLY A 458 -20.41 15.82 -18.54
CA GLY A 458 -19.80 14.53 -18.87
C GLY A 458 -18.53 14.22 -18.07
N MET A 459 -18.42 14.77 -16.85
CA MET A 459 -17.33 14.48 -15.93
C MET A 459 -17.35 13.01 -15.50
N LEU A 460 -16.17 12.39 -15.40
CA LEU A 460 -16.02 11.03 -14.90
C LEU A 460 -15.07 10.97 -13.70
N PRO A 461 -15.24 10.03 -12.76
CA PRO A 461 -14.16 9.66 -11.85
C PRO A 461 -12.90 9.20 -12.62
N LEU A 462 -11.72 9.39 -12.03
CA LEU A 462 -10.41 9.03 -12.61
C LEU A 462 -9.67 8.08 -11.67
N GLY A 463 -9.22 6.93 -12.19
CA GLY A 463 -8.36 5.98 -11.50
C GLY A 463 -6.87 6.16 -11.79
N MET A 464 -6.04 5.40 -11.08
CA MET A 464 -4.58 5.48 -11.15
C MET A 464 -4.02 5.19 -12.55
N LYS A 465 -4.64 4.31 -13.36
CA LYS A 465 -4.17 4.01 -14.72
C LYS A 465 -4.23 5.22 -15.65
N ALA A 466 -5.35 5.93 -15.64
CA ALA A 466 -5.54 7.12 -16.46
C ALA A 466 -4.69 8.29 -15.93
N LEU A 467 -4.51 8.40 -14.61
CA LEU A 467 -3.58 9.34 -13.99
C LEU A 467 -2.14 9.12 -14.46
N ASP A 468 -1.67 7.88 -14.45
CA ASP A 468 -0.29 7.54 -14.80
C ASP A 468 0.05 7.96 -16.25
N ARG A 469 -0.89 7.73 -17.18
CA ARG A 469 -0.76 8.25 -18.54
C ARG A 469 -0.68 9.77 -18.58
N ALA A 470 -1.60 10.45 -17.86
CA ALA A 470 -1.69 11.90 -17.90
C ALA A 470 -0.47 12.59 -17.31
N ARG A 471 0.09 12.05 -16.22
CA ARG A 471 1.28 12.60 -15.54
C ARG A 471 2.55 12.36 -16.35
N ILE A 472 2.70 11.20 -17.00
CA ILE A 472 3.82 10.94 -17.92
C ILE A 472 3.80 11.92 -19.10
N GLU A 473 2.65 12.11 -19.75
CA GLU A 473 2.49 13.07 -20.86
C GLU A 473 2.81 14.52 -20.42
N ALA A 474 2.52 14.87 -19.17
CA ALA A 474 2.82 16.18 -18.60
C ALA A 474 4.27 16.34 -18.12
N GLY A 475 5.09 15.27 -18.16
CA GLY A 475 6.45 15.27 -17.60
C GLY A 475 6.49 15.41 -16.09
N LEU A 476 5.44 14.95 -15.39
CA LEU A 476 5.35 14.94 -13.94
C LEU A 476 5.87 13.61 -13.39
N LEU A 477 6.88 13.69 -12.55
CA LEU A 477 7.64 12.53 -12.08
C LEU A 477 7.06 11.95 -10.81
N ALA A 478 7.22 10.65 -10.63
CA ALA A 478 6.79 9.89 -9.47
C ALA A 478 8.02 9.30 -8.76
N MET A 479 8.04 9.46 -7.43
CA MET A 479 9.08 8.86 -6.60
C MET A 479 9.05 7.32 -6.72
N GLY A 480 10.24 6.70 -6.76
CA GLY A 480 10.40 5.26 -6.95
C GLY A 480 10.37 4.82 -8.42
N TYR A 481 9.86 5.67 -9.32
CA TYR A 481 9.84 5.43 -10.76
C TYR A 481 10.95 6.22 -11.47
N GLU A 482 10.91 7.55 -11.41
CA GLU A 482 11.87 8.40 -12.12
C GLU A 482 12.93 9.05 -11.21
N PHE A 483 12.71 9.07 -9.90
CA PHE A 483 13.71 9.55 -8.93
C PHE A 483 13.62 8.85 -7.59
N ASN A 484 14.71 8.97 -6.83
CA ASN A 484 14.85 8.57 -5.44
C ASN A 484 15.85 9.51 -4.74
N ASP A 485 16.22 9.18 -3.51
CA ASP A 485 17.16 9.94 -2.69
C ASP A 485 18.61 9.94 -3.21
N LEU A 486 18.93 9.14 -4.23
CA LEU A 486 20.21 9.17 -4.96
C LEU A 486 20.15 10.02 -6.23
N THR A 487 18.96 10.50 -6.60
CA THR A 487 18.73 11.28 -7.82
C THR A 487 18.57 12.75 -7.47
N SER A 488 19.39 13.62 -8.05
CA SER A 488 19.25 15.08 -7.85
C SER A 488 18.16 15.69 -8.75
N PRO A 489 17.63 16.89 -8.41
CA PRO A 489 16.70 17.61 -9.28
C PRO A 489 17.23 17.90 -10.68
N TYR A 490 18.55 18.07 -10.86
CA TYR A 490 19.10 18.27 -12.21
C TYR A 490 19.12 16.98 -13.03
N GLN A 491 19.37 15.83 -12.38
CA GLN A 491 19.26 14.53 -13.04
C GLN A 491 17.80 14.20 -13.35
N ALA A 492 16.86 14.57 -12.49
CA ALA A 492 15.44 14.37 -12.71
C ALA A 492 14.79 15.41 -13.66
N GLY A 493 15.55 16.31 -14.29
CA GLY A 493 14.96 17.36 -15.14
C GLY A 493 14.13 18.43 -14.38
N MET A 494 14.13 18.40 -13.05
CA MET A 494 13.47 19.34 -12.14
C MET A 494 14.36 20.52 -11.72
N GLY A 495 15.44 20.79 -12.45
CA GLY A 495 16.36 21.90 -12.16
C GLY A 495 15.68 23.27 -12.08
N TRP A 496 14.54 23.45 -12.75
CA TRP A 496 13.70 24.65 -12.69
C TRP A 496 13.08 24.90 -11.30
N ALA A 497 12.98 23.86 -10.46
CA ALA A 497 12.50 23.95 -9.08
C ALA A 497 13.62 24.28 -8.08
N VAL A 498 14.88 24.34 -8.52
CA VAL A 498 16.04 24.63 -7.65
C VAL A 498 16.37 26.12 -7.67
N ALA A 499 16.10 26.80 -6.55
CA ALA A 499 16.49 28.19 -6.38
C ALA A 499 17.95 28.29 -5.89
N ILE A 500 18.89 27.91 -6.77
CA ILE A 500 20.33 27.83 -6.46
C ILE A 500 20.95 29.13 -5.91
N LYS A 501 20.35 30.28 -6.24
CA LYS A 501 20.76 31.61 -5.75
C LYS A 501 20.37 31.87 -4.28
N LYS A 502 19.59 30.99 -3.65
CA LYS A 502 19.31 31.07 -2.20
C LYS A 502 20.65 31.08 -1.44
N PRO A 503 20.80 31.89 -0.38
CA PRO A 503 22.05 31.93 0.39
C PRO A 503 22.46 30.55 0.90
N ASP A 504 21.51 29.82 1.48
CA ASP A 504 21.72 28.47 2.03
C ASP A 504 20.44 27.61 1.88
N PHE A 505 20.64 26.30 1.76
CA PHE A 505 19.67 25.22 1.86
C PHE A 505 20.41 23.87 1.84
N ILE A 506 19.79 22.83 2.38
CA ILE A 506 20.40 21.50 2.45
C ILE A 506 20.74 20.95 1.05
N GLY A 507 21.95 20.40 0.90
CA GLY A 507 22.41 19.86 -0.38
C GLY A 507 22.86 20.90 -1.41
N LYS A 508 22.84 22.20 -1.10
CA LYS A 508 23.22 23.26 -2.05
C LYS A 508 24.60 23.05 -2.67
N ALA A 509 25.63 22.80 -1.85
CA ALA A 509 27.00 22.64 -2.35
C ALA A 509 27.14 21.45 -3.33
N ALA A 510 26.51 20.32 -3.02
CA ALA A 510 26.47 19.16 -3.91
C ALA A 510 25.75 19.50 -5.22
N LEU A 511 24.62 20.22 -5.13
CA LEU A 511 23.86 20.65 -6.30
C LEU A 511 24.57 21.68 -7.17
N GLU A 512 25.41 22.55 -6.61
CA GLU A 512 26.24 23.47 -7.39
C GLU A 512 27.25 22.71 -8.26
N GLU A 513 27.78 21.60 -7.75
CA GLU A 513 28.68 20.74 -8.50
C GLU A 513 27.93 19.90 -9.55
N ILE A 514 26.88 19.19 -9.14
CA ILE A 514 26.07 18.34 -10.04
C ILE A 514 25.49 19.16 -11.19
N ARG A 515 25.09 20.42 -10.95
CA ARG A 515 24.56 21.30 -12.00
C ARG A 515 25.53 21.50 -13.17
N ARG A 516 26.85 21.52 -12.92
CA ARG A 516 27.86 21.74 -13.96
C ARG A 516 27.94 20.55 -14.90
N HIS A 517 27.87 19.35 -14.33
CA HIS A 517 28.02 18.08 -15.06
C HIS A 517 27.09 16.99 -14.47
N PRO A 518 25.78 17.02 -14.77
CA PRO A 518 24.86 16.00 -14.27
C PRO A 518 25.18 14.65 -14.94
N PRO A 519 25.44 13.58 -14.16
CA PRO A 519 25.97 12.33 -14.71
C PRO A 519 24.97 11.55 -15.58
N ARG A 520 23.68 11.70 -15.31
CA ARG A 520 22.55 11.15 -16.08
C ARG A 520 21.39 12.15 -16.03
N VAL A 521 20.53 12.17 -17.05
CA VAL A 521 19.35 13.03 -17.09
C VAL A 521 18.12 12.24 -17.52
N ALA A 522 17.00 12.46 -16.84
CA ALA A 522 15.70 11.95 -17.22
C ALA A 522 15.22 12.67 -18.48
N VAL A 523 14.72 11.90 -19.45
CA VAL A 523 14.21 12.39 -20.72
C VAL A 523 12.87 11.71 -21.01
N GLY A 524 11.98 12.43 -21.69
CA GLY A 524 10.77 11.82 -22.26
C GLY A 524 11.11 11.09 -23.56
N LEU A 525 10.52 9.91 -23.77
CA LEU A 525 10.67 9.12 -24.99
C LEU A 525 9.31 8.97 -25.66
N VAL A 526 9.29 9.10 -26.99
CA VAL A 526 8.14 8.78 -27.84
C VAL A 526 8.51 7.52 -28.62
N LEU A 527 7.77 6.45 -28.40
CA LEU A 527 8.05 5.16 -29.05
C LEU A 527 7.46 5.14 -30.46
N GLU A 528 8.24 4.67 -31.43
CA GLU A 528 7.76 4.42 -32.79
C GLU A 528 6.97 3.10 -32.81
N GLY A 529 5.63 3.18 -32.76
CA GLY A 529 4.76 2.01 -32.86
C GLY A 529 3.55 2.06 -31.93
N PRO A 530 2.69 1.03 -31.98
CA PRO A 530 1.50 0.94 -31.13
C PRO A 530 1.79 0.39 -29.72
N GLU A 531 3.03 -0.01 -29.44
CA GLU A 531 3.41 -0.66 -28.19
C GLU A 531 3.47 0.35 -27.03
N VAL A 532 2.96 -0.06 -25.87
CA VAL A 532 3.03 0.69 -24.63
C VAL A 532 4.17 0.11 -23.81
N ALA A 533 5.19 0.93 -23.50
CA ALA A 533 6.26 0.49 -22.62
C ALA A 533 5.76 0.26 -21.19
N ALA A 534 6.23 -0.82 -20.58
CA ALA A 534 6.05 -1.07 -19.16
C ALA A 534 7.15 -0.39 -18.34
N HIS A 535 6.87 -0.09 -17.07
CA HIS A 535 7.91 0.39 -16.18
C HIS A 535 9.03 -0.65 -16.02
N GLY A 536 10.29 -0.18 -15.98
CA GLY A 536 11.47 -1.03 -15.89
C GLY A 536 11.86 -1.74 -17.19
N GLN A 537 11.10 -1.57 -18.28
CA GLN A 537 11.46 -2.11 -19.58
C GLN A 537 12.75 -1.44 -20.09
N SER A 538 13.74 -2.25 -20.45
CA SER A 538 14.95 -1.76 -21.11
C SER A 538 14.59 -1.21 -22.50
N VAL A 539 15.12 -0.03 -22.81
CA VAL A 539 15.03 0.60 -24.13
C VAL A 539 16.18 0.13 -25.02
#